data_AF-A0A944MZQ9-F1
#
_entry.id   AF-A0A944MZQ9-F1
#
_cell.length_a   1.000
_cell.length_b   1.000
_cell.length_c   1.000
_cell.angle_alpha   90.00
_cell.angle_beta   90.00
_cell.angle_gamma   90.00
#
_symmetry.space_group_name_H-M   'P 1'
#
loop_
_entity.id
_entity.type
_entity.pdbx_description
1 polymer ?
#
loop_
_entity_poly.entity_id
_entity_poly.type
_entity_poly.pdbx_seq_one_letter_code
_entity_poly.pdbx_strand_id
1 'polypeptide(L)'
;MAPFRRCTLQRRSGLVSLCFTVSLLAGCSETSPSLSVIASSLAPEQRETGQAFENSIGLIFVPIPSGEFQMGTSSDTKVKWSNTKDESPLHRVQISTPFFMSVSEVTQKHYTMVMDETPWLDEPLTKESANIPATYVSHKKATEFCKRLS
;
A
#
# COMPACT_ATOMS: atom_id res chain seq x y z
N MET A 1 -4.35 34.20 -81.13
CA MET A 1 -3.92 33.83 -79.77
C MET A 1 -4.88 32.76 -79.27
N ALA A 2 -4.45 31.50 -79.26
CA ALA A 2 -5.30 30.33 -79.11
C ALA A 2 -5.71 30.05 -77.64
N PRO A 3 -6.94 29.57 -77.37
CA PRO A 3 -7.32 29.03 -76.08
C PRO A 3 -7.06 27.52 -76.02
N PHE A 4 -6.35 27.06 -74.99
CA PHE A 4 -6.19 25.64 -74.71
C PHE A 4 -7.00 25.22 -73.48
N ARG A 5 -7.87 24.25 -73.71
CA ARG A 5 -8.63 23.45 -72.74
C ARG A 5 -7.71 22.61 -71.86
N ARG A 6 -8.09 22.35 -70.59
CA ARG A 6 -7.90 21.06 -69.88
C ARG A 6 -9.11 20.86 -68.96
N CYS A 7 -10.01 19.89 -69.16
CA CYS A 7 -9.92 18.42 -69.15
C CYS A 7 -9.96 17.81 -67.73
N THR A 8 -11.19 17.46 -67.32
CA THR A 8 -11.68 16.34 -66.50
C THR A 8 -10.79 15.69 -65.42
N LEU A 9 -11.25 15.87 -64.17
CA LEU A 9 -11.59 14.84 -63.17
C LEU A 9 -11.07 13.41 -63.43
N GLN A 10 -10.11 12.96 -62.62
CA GLN A 10 -9.92 11.53 -62.36
C GLN A 10 -9.56 11.29 -60.88
N ARG A 11 -10.45 10.53 -60.25
CA ARG A 11 -10.44 9.99 -58.89
C ARG A 11 -9.52 8.77 -58.85
N ARG A 12 -8.70 8.59 -57.82
CA ARG A 12 -8.58 7.34 -57.01
C ARG A 12 -7.37 7.32 -56.05
N SER A 13 -7.67 6.81 -54.85
CA SER A 13 -6.78 6.11 -53.90
C SER A 13 -5.76 6.98 -53.15
N GLY A 14 -5.76 7.12 -51.84
CA GLY A 14 -6.27 6.26 -50.78
C GLY A 14 -5.11 5.91 -49.85
N LEU A 15 -4.95 6.65 -48.75
CA LEU A 15 -4.36 6.25 -47.48
C LEU A 15 -4.29 7.50 -46.59
N VAL A 16 -5.43 7.81 -45.96
CA VAL A 16 -5.45 8.75 -44.83
C VAL A 16 -4.80 7.99 -43.68
N SER A 17 -3.55 8.34 -43.38
CA SER A 17 -2.83 7.86 -42.20
C SER A 17 -3.55 8.36 -40.96
N LEU A 18 -4.54 7.60 -40.50
CA LEU A 18 -5.13 7.72 -39.18
C LEU A 18 -4.04 7.28 -38.18
N CYS A 19 -3.22 8.22 -37.74
CA CYS A 19 -2.49 8.06 -36.49
C CYS A 19 -3.53 8.07 -35.37
N PHE A 20 -4.12 6.90 -35.10
CA PHE A 20 -4.76 6.63 -33.82
C PHE A 20 -3.70 6.81 -32.75
N THR A 21 -3.69 7.97 -32.12
CA THR A 21 -2.97 8.20 -30.88
C THR A 21 -3.60 7.28 -29.84
N VAL A 22 -3.00 6.11 -29.64
CA VAL A 22 -3.24 5.30 -28.45
C VAL A 22 -2.68 6.10 -27.29
N SER A 23 -3.51 6.94 -26.70
CA SER A 23 -3.26 7.52 -25.39
C SER A 23 -3.18 6.36 -24.41
N LEU A 24 -1.96 5.91 -24.12
CA LEU A 24 -1.69 5.00 -23.03
C LEU A 24 -2.13 5.75 -21.76
N LEU A 25 -3.32 5.41 -21.27
CA LEU A 25 -3.70 5.67 -19.89
C LEU A 25 -2.69 4.90 -19.06
N ALA A 26 -1.62 5.57 -18.63
CA ALA A 26 -0.81 5.13 -17.52
C ALA A 26 -1.77 5.09 -16.33
N GLY A 27 -2.40 3.93 -16.13
CA GLY A 27 -3.07 3.63 -14.89
C GLY A 27 -2.07 3.88 -13.78
N CYS A 28 -2.45 4.69 -12.80
CA CYS A 28 -1.72 4.84 -11.56
C CYS A 28 -1.69 3.45 -10.91
N SER A 29 -0.69 2.65 -11.25
CA SER A 29 -0.36 1.45 -10.51
C SER A 29 0.11 1.93 -9.15
N GLU A 30 -0.71 1.71 -8.12
CA GLU A 30 -0.31 1.94 -6.73
C GLU A 30 0.92 1.07 -6.46
N THR A 31 2.08 1.68 -6.65
CA THR A 31 3.37 1.04 -6.49
C THR A 31 3.65 1.08 -5.00
N SER A 32 3.62 -0.08 -4.34
CA SER A 32 4.06 -0.19 -2.95
C SER A 32 5.42 0.50 -2.80
N PRO A 33 5.62 1.32 -1.76
CA PRO A 33 6.84 2.08 -1.60
C PRO A 33 8.04 1.13 -1.57
N SER A 34 9.06 1.43 -2.38
CA SER A 34 10.27 0.60 -2.42
C SER A 34 11.08 0.74 -1.13
N LEU A 35 11.81 -0.31 -0.77
CA LEU A 35 12.67 -0.33 0.42
C LEU A 35 13.67 0.84 0.45
N SER A 36 14.21 1.22 -0.71
CA SER A 36 15.13 2.36 -0.85
C SER A 36 14.51 3.69 -0.45
N VAL A 37 13.25 3.93 -0.83
CA VAL A 37 12.52 5.16 -0.49
C VAL A 37 12.24 5.20 1.01
N ILE A 38 11.79 4.09 1.58
CA ILE A 38 11.51 3.98 3.03
C ILE A 38 12.79 4.22 3.82
N ALA A 39 13.89 3.53 3.50
CA ALA A 39 15.17 3.69 4.19
C ALA A 39 15.70 5.14 4.15
N SER A 40 15.50 5.82 3.01
CA SER A 40 15.89 7.22 2.83
C SER A 40 15.05 8.21 3.65
N SER A 41 13.85 7.81 4.06
CA SER A 41 12.91 8.63 4.86
C SER A 41 13.05 8.44 6.38
N LEU A 42 13.79 7.42 6.84
CA LEU A 42 13.93 7.13 8.27
C LEU A 42 14.58 8.29 9.05
N ALA A 43 14.06 8.53 10.25
CA ALA A 43 14.68 9.46 11.19
C ALA A 43 16.07 8.97 11.65
N PRO A 44 16.98 9.85 12.10
CA PRO A 44 18.32 9.45 12.55
C PRO A 44 18.32 8.37 13.63
N GLU A 45 17.47 8.50 14.64
CA GLU A 45 17.36 7.54 15.75
C GLU A 45 16.91 6.15 15.29
N GLN A 46 16.04 6.08 14.28
CA GLN A 46 15.63 4.82 13.67
C GLN A 46 16.81 4.16 12.93
N ARG A 47 17.63 4.94 12.22
CA ARG A 47 18.80 4.42 11.49
C ARG A 47 19.90 3.90 12.41
N GLU A 48 20.05 4.50 13.59
CA GLU A 48 20.97 4.02 14.62
C GLU A 48 20.49 2.70 15.24
N THR A 49 19.17 2.53 15.38
CA THR A 49 18.56 1.30 15.89
C THR A 49 18.71 0.13 14.92
N GLY A 50 18.61 0.37 13.61
CA GLY A 50 18.76 -0.67 12.60
C GLY A 50 18.49 -0.18 11.19
N GLN A 51 18.62 -1.10 10.22
CA GLN A 51 18.30 -0.83 8.82
C GLN A 51 16.92 -1.41 8.50
N ALA A 52 16.12 -0.67 7.73
CA ALA A 52 14.90 -1.23 7.16
C ALA A 52 15.26 -2.41 6.25
N PHE A 53 14.47 -3.48 6.34
CA PHE A 53 14.68 -4.70 5.55
C PHE A 53 13.36 -5.20 4.98
N GLU A 54 13.46 -6.03 3.94
CA GLU A 54 12.34 -6.72 3.33
C GLU A 54 12.45 -8.20 3.67
N ASN A 55 11.36 -8.82 4.12
CA ASN A 55 11.36 -10.25 4.43
C ASN A 55 11.14 -11.09 3.16
N SER A 56 11.14 -12.43 3.30
CA SER A 56 11.03 -13.37 2.17
C SER A 56 9.74 -13.26 1.34
N ILE A 57 8.70 -12.61 1.86
CA ILE A 57 7.41 -12.44 1.19
C ILE A 57 7.17 -11.03 0.66
N GLY A 58 8.14 -10.12 0.83
CA GLY A 58 8.06 -8.75 0.34
C GLY A 58 7.49 -7.72 1.32
N LEU A 59 7.33 -8.07 2.60
CA LEU A 59 6.96 -7.09 3.63
C LEU A 59 8.18 -6.31 4.07
N ILE A 60 8.07 -4.97 4.04
CA ILE A 60 9.11 -4.06 4.49
C ILE A 60 8.89 -3.72 5.96
N PHE A 61 9.96 -3.88 6.75
CA PHE A 61 10.00 -3.59 8.17
C PHE A 61 10.93 -2.43 8.46
N VAL A 62 10.53 -1.57 9.41
CA VAL A 62 11.33 -0.44 9.89
C VAL A 62 11.61 -0.59 11.38
N PRO A 63 12.78 -0.13 11.85
CA PRO A 63 13.10 -0.13 13.27
C PRO A 63 12.29 0.94 14.01
N ILE A 64 11.77 0.54 15.17
CA ILE A 64 11.17 1.40 16.19
C ILE A 64 12.16 1.46 17.36
N PRO A 65 12.77 2.64 17.62
CA PRO A 65 13.73 2.79 18.69
C PRO A 65 13.08 2.59 20.07
N SER A 66 13.91 2.25 21.05
CA SER A 66 13.50 2.32 22.46
C SER A 66 13.21 3.78 22.81
N GLY A 67 12.16 4.03 23.58
CA GLY A 67 11.77 5.39 23.92
C GLY A 67 10.50 5.44 24.75
N GLU A 68 9.98 6.64 24.93
CA GLU A 68 8.75 6.88 25.67
C GLU A 68 7.76 7.69 24.85
N PHE A 69 6.48 7.36 24.98
CA PHE A 69 5.40 8.14 24.38
C PHE A 69 4.18 8.18 25.29
N GLN A 70 3.26 9.10 25.01
CA GLN A 70 1.98 9.19 25.70
C GLN A 70 0.95 8.37 24.92
N MET A 71 0.39 7.33 25.54
CA MET A 71 -0.65 6.46 24.95
C MET A 71 -2.01 6.77 25.54
N GLY A 72 -3.04 6.74 24.70
CA GLY A 72 -4.43 6.97 25.08
C GLY A 72 -4.87 8.41 24.83
N THR A 73 -6.04 8.75 25.38
CA THR A 73 -6.70 10.02 25.15
C THR A 73 -6.73 10.85 26.44
N SER A 74 -6.35 12.14 26.34
CA SER A 74 -6.43 13.06 27.49
C SER A 74 -7.89 13.39 27.80
N SER A 75 -8.20 13.54 29.09
CA SER A 75 -9.52 13.98 29.58
C SER A 75 -9.95 15.33 28.99
N ASP A 76 -9.00 16.16 28.59
CA ASP A 76 -9.24 17.53 28.13
C ASP A 76 -9.54 17.59 26.62
N THR A 77 -9.46 16.45 25.93
CA THR A 77 -9.79 16.39 24.50
C THR A 77 -11.30 16.55 24.30
N LYS A 78 -11.68 17.50 23.44
CA LYS A 78 -13.08 17.75 23.05
C LYS A 78 -13.63 16.67 22.09
N VAL A 79 -13.12 15.44 22.17
CA VAL A 79 -13.56 14.32 21.34
C VAL A 79 -14.90 13.82 21.90
N LYS A 80 -16.00 14.28 21.28
CA LYS A 80 -17.39 13.94 21.64
C LYS A 80 -17.80 12.54 21.16
N TRP A 81 -16.91 11.56 21.22
CA TRP A 81 -17.30 10.17 20.92
C TRP A 81 -17.56 9.46 22.24
N SER A 82 -18.71 8.79 22.37
CA SER A 82 -19.23 8.28 23.65
C SER A 82 -18.40 7.17 24.31
N ASN A 83 -17.35 6.68 23.65
CA ASN A 83 -16.65 5.44 24.00
C ASN A 83 -15.16 5.62 24.32
N THR A 84 -14.69 6.83 24.63
CA THR A 84 -13.28 7.09 24.99
C THR A 84 -12.86 6.49 26.34
N LYS A 85 -13.76 5.81 27.07
CA LYS A 85 -13.47 5.21 28.38
C LYS A 85 -12.37 4.16 28.30
N ASP A 86 -12.35 3.35 27.24
CA ASP A 86 -11.36 2.28 27.07
C ASP A 86 -10.03 2.81 26.52
N GLU A 87 -10.04 4.00 25.92
CA GLU A 87 -8.84 4.68 25.40
C GLU A 87 -8.24 5.69 26.40
N SER A 88 -8.89 5.90 27.54
CA SER A 88 -8.47 6.84 28.59
C SER A 88 -8.00 6.07 29.83
N PRO A 89 -7.09 6.63 30.66
CA PRO A 89 -6.47 7.94 30.52
C PRO A 89 -5.22 7.93 29.63
N LEU A 90 -4.83 9.11 29.18
CA LEU A 90 -3.49 9.36 28.66
C LEU A 90 -2.44 8.99 29.72
N HIS A 91 -1.51 8.10 29.38
CA HIS A 91 -0.44 7.68 30.28
C HIS A 91 0.88 7.45 29.53
N ARG A 92 2.00 7.53 30.26
CA ARG A 92 3.33 7.32 29.71
C ARG A 92 3.58 5.81 29.53
N VAL A 93 4.01 5.42 28.33
CA VAL A 93 4.45 4.07 28.00
C VAL A 93 5.93 4.12 27.59
N GLN A 94 6.71 3.18 28.10
CA GLN A 94 8.13 3.01 27.76
C GLN A 94 8.33 1.73 26.95
N ILE A 95 8.92 1.86 25.76
CA ILE A 95 9.44 0.75 24.97
C ILE A 95 10.91 0.59 25.35
N SER A 96 11.22 -0.44 26.14
CA SER A 96 12.58 -0.67 26.65
C SER A 96 13.50 -1.30 25.62
N THR A 97 12.96 -2.15 24.76
CA THR A 97 13.72 -2.89 23.74
C THR A 97 13.25 -2.44 22.37
N PRO A 98 14.15 -1.96 21.51
CA PRO A 98 13.80 -1.64 20.13
C PRO A 98 13.28 -2.88 19.40
N PHE A 99 12.37 -2.67 18.46
CA PHE A 99 11.80 -3.75 17.66
C PHE A 99 11.47 -3.27 16.25
N PHE A 100 11.10 -4.19 15.37
CA PHE A 100 10.75 -3.88 13.98
C PHE A 100 9.24 -3.99 13.77
N MET A 101 8.68 -3.07 12.98
CA MET A 101 7.26 -3.09 12.60
C MET A 101 7.12 -2.98 11.08
N SER A 102 6.15 -3.67 10.51
CA SER A 102 5.87 -3.55 9.08
C SER A 102 5.33 -2.15 8.75
N VAL A 103 5.73 -1.61 7.60
CA VAL A 103 5.30 -0.28 7.16
C VAL A 103 3.82 -0.24 6.76
N SER A 104 3.29 -1.37 6.30
CA SER A 104 1.89 -1.54 5.93
C SER A 104 1.26 -2.72 6.67
N GLU A 105 -0.06 -2.78 6.61
CA GLU A 105 -0.81 -3.98 6.96
C GLU A 105 -0.42 -5.15 6.04
N VAL A 106 -0.64 -6.38 6.53
CA VAL A 106 -0.44 -7.59 5.73
C VAL A 106 -1.49 -7.62 4.63
N THR A 107 -1.05 -7.71 3.38
CA THR A 107 -1.95 -7.72 2.22
C THR A 107 -2.52 -9.10 1.96
N GLN A 108 -3.59 -9.17 1.17
CA GLN A 108 -4.16 -10.42 0.70
C GLN A 108 -3.11 -11.30 0.00
N LYS A 109 -2.26 -10.71 -0.86
CA LYS A 109 -1.15 -11.43 -1.51
C LYS A 109 -0.17 -12.03 -0.48
N HIS A 110 0.26 -11.25 0.50
CA HIS A 110 1.19 -11.72 1.54
C HIS A 110 0.58 -12.85 2.37
N TYR A 111 -0.68 -12.70 2.79
CA TYR A 111 -1.37 -13.69 3.59
C TYR A 111 -1.56 -15.01 2.83
N THR A 112 -2.08 -14.95 1.60
CA THR A 112 -2.31 -16.15 0.78
C THR A 112 -1.01 -16.87 0.45
N MET A 113 0.10 -16.17 0.24
CA MET A 113 1.42 -16.79 0.00
C MET A 113 1.89 -17.68 1.17
N VAL A 114 1.54 -17.32 2.41
CA VAL A 114 2.00 -18.03 3.62
C VAL A 114 0.98 -19.06 4.11
N MET A 115 -0.29 -18.69 4.03
CA MET A 115 -1.37 -19.47 4.63
C MET A 115 -2.07 -20.40 3.63
N ASP A 116 -1.96 -20.11 2.33
CA ASP A 116 -2.70 -20.78 1.25
C ASP A 116 -4.23 -20.74 1.48
N GLU A 117 -4.70 -19.62 2.04
CA GLU A 117 -6.09 -19.38 2.43
C GLU A 117 -6.50 -17.95 2.07
N THR A 118 -7.81 -17.74 1.89
CA THR A 118 -8.41 -16.45 1.55
C THR A 118 -9.71 -16.23 2.36
N PRO A 119 -9.62 -15.93 3.68
CA PRO A 119 -10.78 -15.85 4.58
C PRO A 119 -11.85 -14.83 4.19
N TRP A 120 -11.49 -13.83 3.38
CA TRP A 120 -12.36 -12.73 2.97
C TRP A 120 -13.27 -13.04 1.77
N LEU A 121 -13.11 -14.17 1.07
CA LEU A 121 -13.85 -14.42 -0.19
C LEU A 121 -15.36 -14.56 0.00
N ASP A 122 -15.81 -15.19 1.07
CA ASP A 122 -17.24 -15.48 1.31
C ASP A 122 -17.92 -14.43 2.20
N GLU A 123 -17.20 -13.36 2.53
CA GLU A 123 -17.64 -12.36 3.50
C GLU A 123 -18.27 -11.13 2.82
N PRO A 124 -19.28 -10.49 3.42
CA PRO A 124 -19.95 -9.36 2.83
C PRO A 124 -19.05 -8.13 2.79
N LEU A 125 -19.18 -7.31 1.73
CA LEU A 125 -18.45 -6.04 1.57
C LEU A 125 -16.93 -6.18 1.44
N THR A 126 -16.45 -7.33 0.97
CA THR A 126 -15.02 -7.53 0.69
C THR A 126 -14.66 -7.08 -0.71
N LYS A 127 -13.45 -6.52 -0.82
CA LYS A 127 -12.78 -6.31 -2.10
C LYS A 127 -11.71 -7.37 -2.20
N GLU A 128 -11.49 -7.88 -3.41
CA GLU A 128 -10.38 -8.77 -3.70
C GLU A 128 -9.34 -8.00 -4.52
N SER A 129 -8.12 -7.92 -4.01
CA SER A 129 -6.99 -7.32 -4.71
C SER A 129 -5.69 -7.70 -4.02
N ALA A 130 -4.61 -7.87 -4.79
CA ALA A 130 -3.33 -8.30 -4.24
C ALA A 130 -2.76 -7.35 -3.17
N ASN A 131 -3.00 -6.04 -3.32
CA ASN A 131 -2.34 -4.99 -2.55
C ASN A 131 -3.21 -4.36 -1.45
N ILE A 132 -4.38 -4.93 -1.17
CA ILE A 132 -5.24 -4.47 -0.07
C ILE A 132 -5.04 -5.35 1.18
N PRO A 133 -5.39 -4.84 2.37
CA PRO A 133 -5.22 -5.59 3.61
C PRO A 133 -6.02 -6.91 3.61
N ALA A 134 -5.42 -7.95 4.18
CA ALA A 134 -6.11 -9.20 4.47
C ALA A 134 -7.07 -9.00 5.64
N THR A 135 -8.36 -9.12 5.38
CA THR A 135 -9.45 -8.95 6.37
C THR A 135 -10.04 -10.30 6.76
N TYR A 136 -10.93 -10.31 7.78
CA TYR A 136 -11.58 -11.53 8.28
C TYR A 136 -10.61 -12.61 8.80
N VAL A 137 -9.43 -12.18 9.26
CA VAL A 137 -8.42 -13.05 9.87
C VAL A 137 -8.60 -13.05 11.39
N SER A 138 -8.83 -14.23 11.97
CA SER A 138 -8.87 -14.38 13.43
C SER A 138 -7.49 -14.22 14.08
N HIS A 139 -7.44 -13.82 15.35
CA HIS A 139 -6.19 -13.74 16.12
C HIS A 139 -5.36 -15.04 16.08
N LYS A 140 -6.04 -16.21 16.12
CA LYS A 140 -5.38 -17.52 16.01
C LYS A 140 -4.66 -17.68 14.68
N LYS A 141 -5.32 -17.31 13.57
CA LYS A 141 -4.75 -17.37 12.21
C LYS A 141 -3.64 -16.34 12.00
N ALA A 142 -3.78 -15.13 12.55
CA ALA A 142 -2.72 -14.12 12.55
C ALA A 142 -1.47 -14.62 13.29
N THR A 143 -1.64 -15.27 14.44
CA THR A 143 -0.53 -15.88 15.19
C THR A 143 0.13 -17.03 14.40
N GLU A 144 -0.68 -17.86 13.73
CA GLU A 144 -0.18 -18.94 12.87
C GLU A 144 0.63 -18.40 11.70
N PHE A 145 0.17 -17.32 11.06
CA PHE A 145 0.90 -16.61 10.00
C PHE A 145 2.28 -16.17 10.48
N CYS A 146 2.37 -15.49 11.63
CA CYS A 146 3.66 -15.07 12.19
C CYS A 146 4.59 -16.26 12.48
N LYS A 147 4.05 -17.39 12.97
CA LYS A 147 4.83 -18.61 13.25
C LYS A 147 5.39 -19.26 11.98
N ARG A 148 4.69 -19.18 10.85
CA ARG A 148 5.17 -19.73 9.57
C ARG A 148 6.28 -18.88 8.94
N LEU A 149 6.42 -17.61 9.35
CA LEU A 149 7.43 -16.67 8.86
C LEU A 149 8.68 -16.57 9.74
N SER A 150 8.60 -17.08 10.97
CA SER A 150 9.72 -17.13 11.93
C SER A 150 10.57 -18.38 11.69
#